data_AF-A0A2S6U261-F1
#
_entry.id   AF-A0A2S6U261-F1
#
_cell.length_a   1.000
_cell.length_b   1.000
_cell.length_c   1.000
_cell.angle_alpha   90.00
_cell.angle_beta   90.00
_cell.angle_gamma   90.00
#
_symmetry.space_group_name_H-M   'P 1'
#
loop_
_entity.id
_entity.type
_entity.pdbx_description
1 polymer ?
#
loop_
_entity_poly.entity_id
_entity_poly.type
_entity_poly.pdbx_seq_one_letter_code
_entity_poly.pdbx_strand_id
1 'polypeptide(L)'
;GDGWNLEAVHTPGHTSNHLCFALREENALFSGDHVMGWSTSVISPPDGDMAHYLHSLRKLLERDDAVFWPTHGPPIRDTKPFVQSFLDHRKRREEQIWHCISEGQDTIAAMVPIIYVNADKRLYKAAGRSVLAHLTQMQDEERVQCEGPAAIDSVYEFVG
;
A
#
# COMPACT_ATOMS: atom_id res chain seq x y z
N GLY A 1 -6.43 28.05 13.29
CA GLY A 1 -6.00 29.46 13.36
C GLY A 1 -7.22 30.35 13.27
N ASP A 2 -7.03 31.63 12.93
CA ASP A 2 -8.16 32.54 12.73
C ASP A 2 -8.86 32.20 11.42
N GLY A 3 -9.97 31.46 11.53
CA GLY A 3 -10.83 31.08 10.40
C GLY A 3 -10.47 29.79 9.66
N TRP A 4 -9.57 28.96 10.20
CA TRP A 4 -9.27 27.64 9.62
C TRP A 4 -8.95 26.58 10.68
N ASN A 5 -9.32 25.33 10.39
CA ASN A 5 -9.12 24.18 11.25
C ASN A 5 -8.46 23.04 10.48
N LEU A 6 -7.25 22.67 10.90
CA LEU A 6 -6.56 21.47 10.42
C LEU A 6 -6.65 20.35 11.46
N GLU A 7 -7.18 19.21 11.05
CA GLU A 7 -7.16 17.98 11.84
C GLU A 7 -6.07 17.04 11.30
N ALA A 8 -5.20 16.57 12.19
CA ALA A 8 -4.26 15.51 11.84
C ALA A 8 -4.98 14.15 11.81
N VAL A 9 -4.91 13.47 10.67
CA VAL A 9 -5.45 12.13 10.47
C VAL A 9 -4.29 11.16 10.31
N HIS A 10 -3.97 10.42 11.37
CA HIS A 10 -2.90 9.41 11.30
C HIS A 10 -3.27 8.29 10.32
N THR A 11 -2.39 8.08 9.34
CA THR A 11 -2.56 7.18 8.19
C THR A 11 -1.26 6.41 7.93
N PRO A 12 -0.79 5.59 8.90
CA PRO A 12 0.44 4.84 8.76
C PRO A 12 0.37 3.83 7.60
N GLY A 13 1.54 3.40 7.13
CA GLY A 13 1.68 2.28 6.21
C GLY A 13 2.57 2.58 5.01
N HIS A 14 2.49 3.78 4.41
CA HIS A 14 3.55 4.24 3.51
C HIS A 14 4.86 4.46 4.29
N THR A 15 4.73 5.22 5.38
CA THR A 15 5.70 5.32 6.48
C THR A 15 4.95 5.17 7.81
N SER A 16 5.64 4.79 8.88
CA SER A 16 5.03 4.47 10.18
C SER A 16 4.35 5.68 10.85
N ASN A 17 4.84 6.88 10.55
CA ASN A 17 4.38 8.14 11.14
C ASN A 17 3.61 9.04 10.17
N HIS A 18 3.15 8.51 9.02
CA HIS A 18 2.45 9.30 8.02
C HIS A 18 1.15 9.92 8.57
N LEU A 19 0.95 11.22 8.30
CA LEU A 19 -0.25 11.98 8.64
C LEU A 19 -0.86 12.55 7.35
N CYS A 20 -2.16 12.39 7.18
CA CYS A 20 -2.96 13.28 6.34
C CYS A 20 -3.43 14.47 7.18
N PHE A 21 -3.78 15.58 6.53
CA PHE A 21 -4.36 16.74 7.21
C PHE A 21 -5.69 17.14 6.58
N ALA A 22 -6.76 17.20 7.38
CA ALA A 22 -8.07 17.60 6.91
C ALA A 22 -8.30 19.08 7.19
N LEU A 23 -8.56 19.85 6.14
CA LEU A 23 -9.00 21.24 6.21
C LEU A 23 -10.53 21.28 6.20
N ARG A 24 -11.11 21.53 7.38
CA ARG A 24 -12.55 21.39 7.61
C ARG A 24 -13.38 22.37 6.78
N GLU A 25 -12.91 23.60 6.64
CA GLU A 25 -13.61 24.67 5.94
C GLU A 25 -13.77 24.41 4.45
N GLU A 26 -12.84 23.66 3.85
CA GLU A 26 -12.88 23.30 2.43
C GLU A 26 -13.37 21.87 2.18
N ASN A 27 -13.73 21.13 3.24
CA ASN A 27 -14.00 19.70 3.20
C ASN A 27 -12.93 18.93 2.40
N ALA A 28 -11.66 19.23 2.67
CA ALA A 28 -10.52 18.79 1.87
C ALA A 28 -9.52 18.01 2.73
N LEU A 29 -8.89 16.99 2.14
CA LEU A 29 -7.83 16.21 2.77
C LEU A 29 -6.51 16.36 2.01
N PHE A 30 -5.48 16.88 2.67
CA PHE A 30 -4.11 16.76 2.18
C PHE A 30 -3.63 15.32 2.43
N SER A 31 -3.66 14.49 1.39
CA SER A 31 -3.45 13.03 1.50
C SER A 31 -1.98 12.61 1.50
N GLY A 32 -1.08 13.55 1.24
CA GLY A 32 0.35 13.29 1.16
C GLY A 32 0.69 12.22 0.13
N ASP A 33 1.56 11.29 0.53
CA ASP A 33 1.94 10.11 -0.26
C ASP A 33 1.11 8.88 0.12
N HIS A 34 0.12 9.01 1.00
CA HIS A 34 -0.77 7.90 1.37
C HIS A 34 -1.75 7.53 0.24
N VAL A 35 -2.28 8.56 -0.44
CA VAL A 35 -3.09 8.43 -1.66
C VAL A 35 -2.59 9.48 -2.65
N MET A 36 -1.99 9.05 -3.76
CA MET A 36 -1.45 9.94 -4.80
C MET A 36 -2.34 9.94 -6.05
N GLY A 37 -2.37 11.06 -6.78
CA GLY A 37 -3.24 11.25 -7.95
C GLY A 37 -2.74 10.64 -9.26
N TRP A 38 -1.52 10.08 -9.28
CA TRP A 38 -0.86 9.59 -10.51
C TRP A 38 -0.33 8.15 -10.46
N SER A 39 -0.21 7.57 -9.27
CA SER A 39 0.34 6.23 -9.04
C SER A 39 -0.06 5.73 -7.65
N THR A 40 0.19 4.44 -7.37
CA THR A 40 -0.03 3.89 -6.03
C THR A 40 1.18 4.14 -5.12
N SER A 41 0.94 4.24 -3.81
CA SER A 41 2.00 4.48 -2.82
C SER A 41 3.00 3.34 -2.77
N VAL A 42 4.26 3.65 -2.48
CA VAL A 42 5.27 2.62 -2.22
C VAL A 42 5.17 2.20 -0.76
N ILE A 43 4.92 0.93 -0.47
CA ILE A 43 4.90 0.43 0.91
C ILE A 43 6.14 -0.43 1.06
N SER A 44 7.00 -0.06 2.00
CA SER A 44 8.35 -0.59 2.05
C SER A 44 8.83 -0.82 3.49
N PRO A 45 8.84 -2.06 3.96
CA PRO A 45 9.35 -2.43 5.29
C PRO A 45 10.82 -2.01 5.53
N PRO A 46 11.22 -1.76 6.79
CA PRO A 46 10.38 -1.90 8.01
C PRO A 46 9.56 -0.65 8.34
N ASP A 47 9.82 0.51 7.71
CA ASP A 47 9.09 1.74 8.03
C ASP A 47 7.69 1.76 7.41
N GLY A 48 7.54 1.24 6.19
CA GLY A 48 6.24 1.00 5.58
C GLY A 48 5.68 -0.38 5.95
N ASP A 49 4.37 -0.46 6.12
CA ASP A 49 3.64 -1.65 6.57
C ASP A 49 2.33 -1.79 5.79
N MET A 50 2.10 -2.97 5.19
CA MET A 50 0.93 -3.17 4.33
C MET A 50 -0.37 -3.29 5.13
N ALA A 51 -0.36 -3.92 6.30
CA ALA A 51 -1.54 -4.06 7.15
C ALA A 51 -2.02 -2.69 7.63
N HIS A 52 -1.11 -1.85 8.13
CA HIS A 52 -1.37 -0.47 8.50
C HIS A 52 -1.84 0.37 7.32
N TYR A 53 -1.24 0.17 6.13
CA TYR A 53 -1.65 0.88 4.93
C TYR A 53 -3.09 0.56 4.54
N LEU A 54 -3.46 -0.71 4.50
CA LEU A 54 -4.82 -1.15 4.19
C LEU A 54 -5.83 -0.67 5.25
N HIS A 55 -5.47 -0.70 6.53
CA HIS A 55 -6.30 -0.16 7.60
C HIS A 55 -6.54 1.34 7.42
N SER A 56 -5.49 2.10 7.11
CA SER A 56 -5.57 3.53 6.87
C SER A 56 -6.40 3.87 5.62
N LEU A 57 -6.30 3.09 4.54
CA LEU A 57 -7.19 3.26 3.37
C LEU A 57 -8.66 3.02 3.73
N ARG A 58 -8.97 2.00 4.54
CA ARG A 58 -10.35 1.76 5.02
C ARG A 58 -10.85 2.91 5.88
N LYS A 59 -10.01 3.45 6.77
CA LYS A 59 -10.31 4.66 7.53
C LYS A 59 -10.61 5.86 6.61
N LEU A 60 -9.91 6.01 5.48
CA LEU A 60 -10.20 7.08 4.52
C LEU A 60 -11.52 6.86 3.75
N LEU A 61 -11.97 5.61 3.54
CA LEU A 61 -13.27 5.33 2.90
C LEU A 61 -14.47 5.73 3.77
N GLU A 62 -14.29 5.70 5.09
CA GLU A 62 -15.32 6.11 6.06
C GLU A 62 -15.48 7.64 6.13
N ARG A 63 -14.57 8.40 5.53
CA ARG A 63 -14.61 9.87 5.52
C ARG A 63 -15.42 10.40 4.33
N ASP A 64 -15.94 11.61 4.49
CA ASP A 64 -16.76 12.32 3.51
C ASP A 64 -16.06 13.57 2.95
N ASP A 65 -14.72 13.58 2.92
CA ASP A 65 -13.96 14.68 2.33
C ASP A 65 -14.28 14.77 0.81
N ALA A 66 -14.55 15.99 0.33
CA ALA A 66 -14.97 16.27 -1.05
C ALA A 66 -13.80 16.25 -2.04
N VAL A 67 -12.56 16.46 -1.57
CA VAL A 67 -11.37 16.47 -2.42
C VAL A 67 -10.14 16.03 -1.64
N PHE A 68 -9.29 15.22 -2.27
CA PHE A 68 -7.93 14.99 -1.79
C PHE A 68 -6.93 15.82 -2.60
N TRP A 69 -6.00 16.44 -1.88
CA TRP A 69 -4.84 17.17 -2.40
C TRP A 69 -3.58 16.35 -2.12
N PRO A 70 -3.15 15.48 -3.05
CA PRO A 70 -1.96 14.66 -2.86
C PRO A 70 -0.68 15.49 -3.02
N THR A 71 0.42 14.98 -2.49
CA THR A 71 1.77 15.53 -2.80
C THR A 71 2.10 15.36 -4.28
N HIS A 72 1.61 14.28 -4.90
CA HIS A 72 1.89 13.95 -6.29
C HIS A 72 0.61 13.70 -7.10
N GLY A 73 0.58 14.26 -8.30
CA GLY A 73 -0.53 14.14 -9.24
C GLY A 73 -1.63 15.19 -9.06
N PRO A 74 -2.70 15.10 -9.86
CA PRO A 74 -3.82 16.03 -9.80
C PRO A 74 -4.70 15.82 -8.56
N PRO A 75 -5.60 16.77 -8.27
CA PRO A 75 -6.56 16.64 -7.17
C PRO A 75 -7.58 15.53 -7.46
N ILE A 76 -7.97 14.81 -6.42
CA ILE A 76 -8.91 13.68 -6.52
C ILE A 76 -10.27 14.12 -5.98
N ARG A 77 -11.29 14.20 -6.82
CA ARG A 77 -12.65 14.64 -6.44
C ARG A 77 -13.65 13.49 -6.23
N ASP A 78 -13.47 12.38 -6.94
CA ASP A 78 -14.17 11.12 -6.65
C ASP A 78 -13.40 10.33 -5.60
N THR A 79 -13.37 10.84 -4.36
CA THR A 79 -12.50 10.36 -3.28
C THR A 79 -12.73 8.89 -2.94
N LYS A 80 -13.98 8.48 -2.68
CA LYS A 80 -14.30 7.09 -2.30
C LYS A 80 -13.97 6.06 -3.39
N PRO A 81 -14.42 6.21 -4.66
CA PRO A 81 -14.04 5.28 -5.72
C PRO A 81 -12.52 5.21 -5.94
N PHE A 82 -11.83 6.35 -5.82
CA PHE A 82 -10.38 6.40 -6.01
C PHE A 82 -9.65 5.65 -4.90
N VAL A 83 -10.02 5.83 -3.63
CA VAL A 83 -9.45 5.06 -2.50
C VAL A 83 -9.78 3.57 -2.63
N GLN A 84 -10.99 3.21 -3.06
CA GLN A 84 -11.35 1.81 -3.31
C GLN A 84 -10.44 1.18 -4.36
N SER A 85 -10.09 1.91 -5.42
CA SER A 85 -9.17 1.41 -6.45
C SER A 85 -7.78 1.06 -5.91
N PHE A 86 -7.33 1.74 -4.84
CA PHE A 86 -6.07 1.42 -4.17
C PHE A 86 -6.17 0.10 -3.41
N LEU A 87 -7.27 -0.14 -2.69
CA LEU A 87 -7.53 -1.43 -2.03
C LEU A 87 -7.59 -2.57 -3.06
N ASP A 88 -8.31 -2.37 -4.17
CA ASP A 88 -8.45 -3.36 -5.23
C ASP A 88 -7.09 -3.67 -5.88
N HIS A 89 -6.25 -2.65 -6.08
CA HIS A 89 -4.89 -2.82 -6.56
C HIS A 89 -4.05 -3.70 -5.63
N ARG A 90 -4.13 -3.49 -4.31
CA ARG A 90 -3.41 -4.31 -3.32
C ARG A 90 -3.91 -5.74 -3.29
N LYS A 91 -5.23 -5.94 -3.33
CA LYS A 91 -5.82 -7.27 -3.41
C LYS A 91 -5.36 -8.02 -4.67
N ARG A 92 -5.38 -7.37 -5.83
CA ARG A 92 -4.88 -7.95 -7.07
C ARG A 92 -3.39 -8.33 -6.98
N ARG A 93 -2.59 -7.53 -6.28
CA ARG A 93 -1.18 -7.87 -6.06
C ARG A 93 -1.02 -9.12 -5.20
N GLU A 94 -1.80 -9.26 -4.14
CA GLU A 94 -1.81 -10.49 -3.34
C GLU A 94 -2.25 -11.71 -4.16
N GLU A 95 -3.27 -11.59 -5.00
CA GLU A 95 -3.71 -12.67 -5.90
C GLU A 95 -2.58 -13.12 -6.85
N GLN A 96 -1.78 -12.17 -7.36
CA GLN A 96 -0.62 -12.47 -8.19
C GLN A 96 0.50 -13.17 -7.41
N ILE A 97 0.75 -12.76 -6.16
CA ILE A 97 1.73 -13.41 -5.27
C ILE A 97 1.28 -14.84 -4.96
N TRP A 98 0.01 -15.02 -4.60
CA TRP A 98 -0.60 -16.32 -4.37
C TRP A 98 -0.41 -17.24 -5.59
N HIS A 99 -0.72 -16.75 -6.79
CA HIS A 99 -0.53 -17.52 -8.03
C HIS A 99 0.94 -17.88 -8.27
N CYS A 100 1.88 -17.00 -7.93
CA CYS A 100 3.31 -17.33 -8.07
C CYS A 100 3.68 -18.50 -7.15
N ILE A 101 3.27 -18.47 -5.88
CA ILE A 101 3.56 -19.54 -4.92
C ILE A 101 2.91 -20.86 -5.37
N SER A 102 1.66 -20.82 -5.86
CA SER A 102 0.97 -22.04 -6.35
C SER A 102 1.68 -22.70 -7.54
N GLU A 103 2.39 -21.92 -8.34
CA GLU A 103 3.18 -22.38 -9.49
C GLU A 103 4.67 -22.64 -9.13
N GLY A 104 5.00 -22.72 -7.84
CA GLY A 104 6.35 -23.01 -7.34
C GLY A 104 7.35 -21.86 -7.47
N GLN A 105 6.88 -20.63 -7.69
CA GLN A 105 7.71 -19.43 -7.66
C GLN A 105 7.71 -18.88 -6.24
N ASP A 106 8.50 -19.51 -5.38
CA ASP A 106 8.51 -19.38 -3.91
C ASP A 106 9.46 -18.29 -3.38
N THR A 107 10.20 -17.60 -4.24
CA THR A 107 11.09 -16.49 -3.84
C THR A 107 10.65 -15.16 -4.46
N ILE A 108 10.86 -14.05 -3.74
CA ILE A 108 10.53 -12.71 -4.27
C ILE A 108 11.29 -12.42 -5.57
N ALA A 109 12.54 -12.88 -5.69
CA ALA A 109 13.33 -12.75 -6.90
C ALA A 109 12.70 -13.44 -8.11
N ALA A 110 12.05 -14.60 -7.92
CA ALA A 110 11.32 -15.31 -8.96
C ALA A 110 9.96 -14.66 -9.27
N MET A 111 9.26 -14.16 -8.24
CA MET A 111 7.95 -13.50 -8.38
C MET A 111 8.02 -12.17 -9.15
N VAL A 112 9.03 -11.33 -8.87
CA VAL A 112 9.08 -9.95 -9.39
C VAL A 112 9.00 -9.87 -10.93
N PRO A 113 9.78 -10.63 -11.72
CA PRO A 113 9.68 -10.60 -13.17
C PRO A 113 8.30 -11.01 -13.72
N ILE A 114 7.57 -11.87 -13.01
CA ILE A 114 6.23 -12.35 -13.40
C ILE A 114 5.18 -11.28 -13.09
N ILE A 115 5.23 -10.75 -11.88
CA ILE A 115 4.27 -9.79 -11.33
C ILE A 115 4.44 -8.39 -11.96
N TYR A 116 5.67 -8.03 -12.35
CA TYR A 116 6.05 -6.72 -12.90
C TYR A 116 6.61 -6.82 -14.32
N VAL A 117 6.00 -7.67 -15.17
CA VAL A 117 6.47 -7.97 -16.54
C VAL A 117 6.76 -6.74 -17.42
N ASN A 118 6.03 -5.63 -17.23
CA ASN A 118 6.18 -4.40 -18.00
C ASN A 118 7.04 -3.32 -17.32
N ALA A 119 7.62 -3.61 -16.15
CA ALA A 119 8.46 -2.65 -15.43
C ALA A 119 9.89 -2.65 -15.96
N ASP A 120 10.54 -1.48 -15.94
CA ASP A 120 11.99 -1.39 -16.16
C ASP A 120 12.70 -2.22 -15.06
N LYS A 121 13.67 -3.05 -15.46
CA LYS A 121 14.47 -3.88 -14.55
C LYS A 121 15.14 -3.08 -13.43
N ARG A 122 15.43 -1.79 -13.66
CA ARG A 122 15.95 -0.86 -12.63
C ARG A 122 15.00 -0.72 -11.44
N LEU A 123 13.71 -0.94 -11.64
CA LEU A 123 12.68 -0.86 -10.60
C LEU A 123 12.47 -2.18 -9.84
N TYR A 124 13.10 -3.28 -10.25
CA TYR A 124 12.85 -4.60 -9.64
C TYR A 124 13.19 -4.64 -8.15
N LYS A 125 14.21 -3.90 -7.72
CA LYS A 125 14.54 -3.78 -6.30
C LYS A 125 13.40 -3.13 -5.50
N ALA A 126 12.79 -2.09 -6.05
CA ALA A 126 11.64 -1.43 -5.41
C ALA A 126 10.39 -2.33 -5.46
N ALA A 127 10.15 -2.99 -6.59
CA ALA A 127 9.08 -3.96 -6.75
C ALA A 127 9.17 -5.10 -5.73
N GLY A 128 10.37 -5.67 -5.52
CA GLY A 128 10.62 -6.70 -4.53
C GLY A 128 10.31 -6.24 -3.10
N ARG A 129 10.58 -4.98 -2.75
CA ARG A 129 10.19 -4.41 -1.44
C ARG A 129 8.67 -4.32 -1.29
N SER A 130 7.95 -4.02 -2.37
CA SER A 130 6.48 -4.06 -2.34
C SER A 130 5.93 -5.48 -2.20
N VAL A 131 6.56 -6.48 -2.83
CA VAL A 131 6.19 -7.89 -2.66
C VAL A 131 6.46 -8.34 -1.21
N LEU A 132 7.61 -7.98 -0.65
CA LEU A 132 7.95 -8.25 0.74
C LEU A 132 6.91 -7.68 1.71
N ALA A 133 6.41 -6.46 1.46
CA ALA A 133 5.36 -5.86 2.28
C ALA A 133 4.07 -6.70 2.32
N HIS A 134 3.66 -7.23 1.17
CA HIS A 134 2.52 -8.13 1.08
C HIS A 134 2.79 -9.47 1.75
N LEU A 135 3.95 -10.08 1.54
CA LEU A 135 4.30 -11.36 2.14
C LEU A 135 4.43 -11.28 3.67
N THR A 136 4.90 -10.14 4.19
CA THR A 136 4.92 -9.87 5.64
C THR A 136 3.51 -9.88 6.21
N GLN A 137 2.60 -9.11 5.61
CA GLN A 137 1.18 -9.10 6.00
C GLN A 137 0.55 -10.50 5.86
N MET A 138 0.78 -11.20 4.75
CA MET A 138 0.24 -12.55 4.54
C MET A 138 0.80 -13.56 5.55
N GLN A 139 2.04 -13.38 6.03
CA GLN A 139 2.61 -14.19 7.10
C GLN A 139 1.95 -13.88 8.44
N ASP A 140 1.74 -12.61 8.76
CA ASP A 140 1.03 -12.18 9.98
C ASP A 140 -0.43 -12.67 10.00
N GLU A 141 -1.04 -12.85 8.82
CA GLU A 141 -2.38 -13.43 8.62
C GLU A 141 -2.38 -14.97 8.56
N GLU A 142 -1.25 -15.64 8.79
CA GLU A 142 -1.10 -17.11 8.72
C GLU A 142 -1.50 -17.72 7.36
N ARG A 143 -1.38 -16.96 6.27
CA ARG A 143 -1.68 -17.42 4.90
C ARG A 143 -0.46 -18.00 4.19
N VAL A 144 0.73 -17.53 4.55
CA VAL A 144 2.01 -18.04 4.04
C VAL A 144 3.01 -18.16 5.19
N GLN A 145 4.03 -18.99 5.03
CA GLN A 145 5.13 -19.14 5.98
C GLN A 145 6.48 -19.20 5.26
N CYS A 146 7.53 -18.91 6.01
CA CYS A 146 8.93 -19.08 5.61
C CYS A 146 9.78 -19.36 6.86
N GLU A 147 11.06 -19.68 6.69
CA GLU A 147 11.99 -19.79 7.82
C GLU A 147 12.17 -18.41 8.48
N GLY A 148 11.62 -18.24 9.68
CA GLY A 148 11.68 -16.98 10.44
C GLY A 148 10.77 -15.87 9.87
N PRO A 149 11.00 -14.61 10.27
CA PRO A 149 10.26 -13.46 9.73
C PRO A 149 10.49 -13.29 8.22
N ALA A 150 9.46 -12.85 7.51
CA ALA A 150 9.51 -12.57 6.08
C ALA A 150 10.71 -11.68 5.71
N ALA A 151 11.56 -12.17 4.80
CA ALA A 151 12.73 -11.46 4.29
C ALA A 151 12.81 -11.52 2.76
N ILE A 152 13.64 -10.66 2.18
CA ILE A 152 13.72 -10.49 0.72
C ILE A 152 14.18 -11.77 0.00
N ASP A 153 14.93 -12.61 0.70
CA ASP A 153 15.58 -13.86 0.27
C ASP A 153 14.93 -15.12 0.87
N SER A 154 13.82 -14.96 1.60
CA SER A 154 13.04 -16.08 2.12
C SER A 154 12.43 -16.92 0.99
N VAL A 155 12.25 -18.21 1.29
CA VAL A 155 11.45 -19.16 0.52
C VAL A 155 10.09 -19.26 1.18
N TYR A 156 9.03 -19.01 0.42
CA TYR A 156 7.65 -18.91 0.91
C TYR A 156 6.81 -20.09 0.44
N GLU A 157 6.01 -20.63 1.36
CA GLU A 157 5.01 -21.66 1.09
C GLU A 157 3.68 -21.29 1.75
N PHE A 158 2.58 -21.92 1.32
CA PHE A 158 1.30 -21.78 2.02
C PHE A 158 1.36 -22.49 3.38
N VAL A 159 0.69 -21.91 4.38
CA VAL A 159 0.44 -22.61 5.64
C VAL A 159 -0.45 -23.83 5.34
N GLY A 160 -0.07 -25.00 5.87
CA GLY A 160 -0.75 -26.28 5.65
C GLY A 160 -1.97 -26.51 6.54
#